data_AF-A0A562TBP4-F1
#
_entry.id   AF-A0A562TBP4-F1
#
_cell.length_a   1.000
_cell.length_b   1.000
_cell.length_c   1.000
_cell.angle_alpha   90.00
_cell.angle_beta   90.00
_cell.angle_gamma   90.00
#
_symmetry.space_group_name_H-M   'P 1'
#
loop_
_entity.id
_entity.type
_entity.pdbx_description
1 polymer ?
#
loop_
_entity_poly.entity_id
_entity_poly.type
_entity_poly.pdbx_seq_one_letter_code
_entity_poly.pdbx_strand_id
1 'polypeptide(L)'
;MVSKPDCARGVDICVITRFNAGMAAEDDFSLCMMNNARKAARAVSRRYDRLAKPFGIKAAQFAILGLIKRHSGETMTQLAILAGMDRTTLLRNLTLLEKKGLVAPKRFEKGAGRTYELTAMGDLVIQEMTPHWRQAQQDLEAEMGPENFAHTLAVLKRLSSV
;
A
#
# COMPACT_ATOMS: atom_id res chain seq x y z
N MET A 1 -35.46 -42.74 -33.58
CA MET A 1 -36.10 -42.42 -34.87
C MET A 1 -36.84 -41.10 -34.71
N VAL A 2 -36.57 -40.17 -35.61
CA VAL A 2 -37.10 -38.81 -35.66
C VAL A 2 -38.61 -38.83 -35.87
N SER A 3 -39.34 -37.97 -35.18
CA SER A 3 -40.58 -37.39 -35.72
C SER A 3 -40.64 -35.91 -35.34
N LYS A 4 -40.62 -35.07 -36.37
CA LYS A 4 -40.86 -33.63 -36.30
C LYS A 4 -42.38 -33.41 -36.26
N PRO A 5 -42.95 -32.55 -35.40
CA PRO A 5 -44.26 -31.98 -35.64
C PRO A 5 -44.12 -30.68 -36.41
N ASP A 6 -44.99 -30.55 -37.40
CA ASP A 6 -45.22 -29.37 -38.22
C ASP A 6 -46.62 -28.83 -37.88
N CYS A 7 -46.86 -27.55 -38.24
CA CYS A 7 -48.09 -26.76 -38.03
C CYS A 7 -48.38 -26.24 -36.61
N ALA A 8 -49.13 -25.15 -36.40
CA ALA A 8 -49.43 -23.90 -37.10
C ALA A 8 -50.64 -23.32 -36.36
N ARG A 9 -50.68 -21.97 -36.22
CA ARG A 9 -51.83 -21.16 -35.78
C ARG A 9 -52.36 -21.39 -34.36
N GLY A 10 -52.29 -20.34 -33.54
CA GLY A 10 -53.10 -20.23 -32.32
C GLY A 10 -52.28 -19.73 -31.14
N VAL A 11 -52.76 -18.65 -30.56
CA VAL A 11 -52.21 -17.86 -29.46
C VAL A 11 -51.96 -18.69 -28.17
N ASP A 12 -50.92 -18.26 -27.44
CA ASP A 12 -50.57 -18.51 -26.02
C ASP A 12 -49.78 -19.77 -25.59
N ILE A 13 -48.50 -19.48 -25.27
CA ILE A 13 -47.65 -20.01 -24.19
C ILE A 13 -47.35 -21.52 -24.23
N CYS A 14 -46.16 -21.84 -24.76
CA CYS A 14 -45.31 -22.91 -24.25
C CYS A 14 -43.89 -22.35 -24.07
N VAL A 15 -43.67 -21.68 -22.93
CA VAL A 15 -42.34 -21.31 -22.46
C VAL A 15 -41.69 -22.55 -21.89
N ILE A 16 -41.10 -23.40 -22.72
CA ILE A 16 -40.15 -24.40 -22.21
C ILE A 16 -38.93 -24.48 -23.14
N THR A 17 -37.81 -24.08 -22.52
CA THR A 17 -36.41 -24.42 -22.79
C THR A 17 -35.80 -23.95 -24.11
N ARG A 18 -35.03 -22.86 -23.99
CA ARG A 18 -33.57 -22.90 -24.19
C ARG A 18 -32.98 -21.54 -23.89
N PHE A 19 -32.32 -21.39 -22.74
CA PHE A 19 -31.09 -20.61 -22.69
C PHE A 19 -30.28 -21.09 -21.47
N ASN A 20 -29.14 -21.71 -21.79
CA ASN A 20 -28.13 -22.30 -20.94
C ASN A 20 -28.19 -21.96 -19.43
N ALA A 21 -28.55 -22.97 -18.63
CA ALA A 21 -27.82 -23.23 -17.39
C ALA A 21 -26.40 -23.66 -17.78
N GLY A 22 -25.47 -22.71 -17.90
CA GLY A 22 -24.12 -23.03 -18.38
C GLY A 22 -23.21 -21.86 -18.75
N MET A 23 -23.35 -20.70 -18.10
CA MET A 23 -22.26 -19.72 -18.06
C MET A 23 -21.90 -19.52 -16.60
N ALA A 24 -20.85 -20.20 -16.14
CA ALA A 24 -20.13 -19.74 -14.97
C ALA A 24 -19.81 -18.26 -15.21
N ALA A 25 -20.14 -17.40 -14.25
CA ALA A 25 -19.73 -16.00 -14.32
C ALA A 25 -18.21 -15.99 -14.57
N GLU A 26 -17.79 -15.44 -15.71
CA GLU A 26 -16.38 -15.37 -16.07
C GLU A 26 -15.63 -14.60 -14.98
N ASP A 27 -14.47 -15.11 -14.55
CA ASP A 27 -13.68 -14.46 -13.51
C ASP A 27 -13.19 -13.09 -13.99
N ASP A 28 -13.77 -12.00 -13.47
CA ASP A 28 -13.28 -10.64 -13.73
C ASP A 28 -12.05 -10.33 -12.85
N PHE A 29 -10.86 -10.59 -13.41
CA PHE A 29 -9.60 -10.28 -12.75
C PHE A 29 -9.38 -8.78 -12.47
N SER A 30 -10.17 -7.88 -13.05
CA SER A 30 -10.13 -6.45 -12.73
C SER A 30 -10.59 -6.15 -11.29
N LEU A 31 -11.39 -7.04 -10.69
CA LEU A 31 -11.85 -6.96 -9.30
C LEU A 31 -10.86 -7.54 -8.28
N CYS A 32 -9.70 -8.03 -8.74
CA CYS A 32 -8.69 -8.62 -7.85
C CYS A 32 -8.14 -7.58 -6.86
N MET A 33 -8.50 -7.72 -5.58
CA MET A 33 -8.06 -6.82 -4.50
C MET A 33 -6.53 -6.73 -4.39
N MET A 34 -5.82 -7.86 -4.46
CA MET A 34 -4.35 -7.90 -4.34
C MET A 34 -3.66 -7.10 -5.45
N ASN A 35 -4.12 -7.26 -6.70
CA ASN A 35 -3.53 -6.56 -7.83
C ASN A 35 -3.82 -5.05 -7.78
N ASN A 36 -5.05 -4.67 -7.46
CA ASN A 36 -5.42 -3.26 -7.32
C ASN A 36 -4.70 -2.59 -6.16
N ALA A 37 -4.58 -3.26 -5.01
CA ALA A 37 -3.80 -2.77 -3.87
C ALA A 37 -2.33 -2.52 -4.26
N ARG A 38 -1.69 -3.46 -4.99
CA ARG A 38 -0.32 -3.29 -5.49
C ARG A 38 -0.19 -2.13 -6.48
N LYS A 39 -1.12 -1.99 -7.42
CA LYS A 39 -1.14 -0.88 -8.39
C LYS A 39 -1.29 0.47 -7.68
N ALA A 40 -2.23 0.55 -6.74
CA ALA A 40 -2.47 1.75 -5.93
C ALA A 40 -1.23 2.09 -5.09
N ALA A 41 -0.67 1.13 -4.36
CA ALA A 41 0.54 1.33 -3.54
C ALA A 41 1.71 1.87 -4.38
N ARG A 42 1.94 1.33 -5.59
CA ARG A 42 2.97 1.82 -6.50
C ARG A 42 2.68 3.24 -7.01
N ALA A 43 1.42 3.54 -7.36
CA ALA A 43 1.02 4.86 -7.82
C ALA A 43 1.21 5.93 -6.73
N VAL A 44 0.73 5.64 -5.52
CA VAL A 44 0.94 6.51 -4.34
C VAL A 44 2.43 6.67 -4.05
N SER A 45 3.19 5.56 -4.02
CA SER A 45 4.65 5.62 -3.79
C SER A 45 5.38 6.51 -4.80
N ARG A 46 5.02 6.45 -6.09
CA ARG A 46 5.61 7.34 -7.12
C ARG A 46 5.33 8.81 -6.86
N ARG A 47 4.19 9.16 -6.26
CA ARG A 47 3.87 10.53 -5.85
C ARG A 47 4.83 10.99 -4.77
N TYR A 48 5.01 10.18 -3.72
CA TYR A 48 5.94 10.48 -2.62
C TYR A 48 7.41 10.41 -3.03
N ASP A 49 7.79 9.56 -3.98
CA ASP A 49 9.16 9.51 -4.52
C ASP A 49 9.55 10.83 -5.20
N ARG A 50 8.60 11.53 -5.85
CA ARG A 50 8.86 12.85 -6.43
C ARG A 50 9.15 13.90 -5.36
N LEU A 51 8.43 13.85 -4.23
CA LEU A 51 8.64 14.75 -3.08
C LEU A 51 9.98 14.47 -2.38
N ALA A 52 10.38 13.20 -2.33
CA ALA A 52 11.61 12.75 -1.69
C ALA A 52 12.87 12.94 -2.54
N LYS A 53 12.70 13.09 -3.86
CA LYS A 53 13.80 13.19 -4.84
C LYS A 53 14.81 14.31 -4.52
N PRO A 54 14.41 15.55 -4.15
CA PRO A 54 15.36 16.61 -3.82
C PRO A 54 16.27 16.28 -2.63
N PHE A 55 15.79 15.46 -1.70
CA PHE A 55 16.53 15.00 -0.52
C PHE A 55 17.38 13.75 -0.80
N GLY A 56 17.37 13.27 -2.05
CA GLY A 56 18.12 12.09 -2.48
C GLY A 56 17.65 10.79 -1.83
N ILE A 57 16.41 10.72 -1.34
CA ILE A 57 15.82 9.51 -0.73
C ILE A 57 14.55 9.07 -1.48
N LYS A 58 14.05 7.88 -1.13
CA LYS A 58 12.80 7.30 -1.63
C LYS A 58 11.67 7.44 -0.61
N ALA A 59 10.42 7.32 -1.07
CA ALA A 59 9.23 7.36 -0.21
C ALA A 59 9.30 6.34 0.94
N ALA A 60 9.76 5.12 0.65
CA ALA A 60 9.94 4.07 1.67
C ALA A 60 10.97 4.48 2.75
N GLN A 61 12.06 5.13 2.34
CA GLN A 61 13.10 5.62 3.26
C GLN A 61 12.57 6.77 4.12
N PHE A 62 11.82 7.70 3.54
CA PHE A 62 11.14 8.76 4.28
C PHE A 62 10.16 8.19 5.32
N ALA A 63 9.37 7.17 4.94
CA ALA A 63 8.47 6.50 5.88
C ALA A 63 9.23 5.87 7.06
N ILE A 64 10.39 5.24 6.80
CA ILE A 64 11.25 4.68 7.86
C ILE A 64 11.79 5.76 8.78
N LEU A 65 12.24 6.91 8.25
CA LEU A 65 12.68 8.04 9.08
C LEU A 65 11.55 8.50 10.02
N GLY A 66 10.33 8.62 9.51
CA GLY A 66 9.14 8.95 10.31
C GLY A 66 8.84 7.91 11.38
N LEU A 67 8.98 6.61 11.06
CA LEU A 67 8.80 5.53 12.04
C LEU A 67 9.86 5.59 13.15
N ILE A 68 11.14 5.78 12.82
CA ILE A 68 12.21 5.91 13.80
C ILE A 68 11.96 7.12 14.71
N LYS A 69 11.53 8.26 14.15
CA LYS A 69 11.18 9.46 14.92
C LYS A 69 10.07 9.21 15.92
N ARG A 70 9.01 8.52 15.49
CA ARG A 70 7.81 8.28 16.30
C ARG A 70 7.99 7.15 17.32
N HIS A 71 8.78 6.14 16.97
CA HIS A 71 8.97 4.92 17.73
C HIS A 71 10.44 4.74 18.10
N SER A 72 11.01 5.74 18.78
CA SER A 72 12.42 5.73 19.17
C SER A 72 12.71 4.56 20.11
N GLY A 73 13.73 3.76 19.80
CA GLY A 73 14.15 2.62 20.64
C GLY A 73 13.57 1.27 20.24
N GLU A 74 12.65 1.22 19.26
CA GLU A 74 12.20 -0.06 18.70
C GLU A 74 13.36 -0.82 18.05
N THR A 75 13.37 -2.14 18.24
CA THR A 75 14.33 -3.01 17.57
C THR A 75 14.05 -3.06 16.07
N MET A 76 15.06 -3.48 15.29
CA MET A 76 14.90 -3.69 13.85
C MET A 76 13.75 -4.66 13.52
N THR A 77 13.47 -5.66 14.36
CA THR A 77 12.34 -6.57 14.15
C THR A 77 11.00 -5.85 14.32
N GLN A 78 10.87 -5.04 15.38
CA GLN A 78 9.66 -4.26 15.62
C GLN A 78 9.45 -3.18 14.54
N LEU A 79 10.51 -2.49 14.12
CA LEU A 79 10.46 -1.55 13.00
C LEU A 79 10.04 -2.23 11.69
N ALA A 80 10.44 -3.48 11.46
CA ALA A 80 10.06 -4.23 10.26
C ALA A 80 8.54 -4.49 10.25
N ILE A 81 7.98 -4.89 11.39
CA ILE A 81 6.54 -5.07 11.59
C ILE A 81 5.81 -3.74 11.37
N LEU A 82 6.25 -2.67 12.04
CA LEU A 82 5.66 -1.33 11.91
C LEU A 82 5.69 -0.79 10.47
N ALA A 83 6.74 -1.10 9.72
CA ALA A 83 6.90 -0.69 8.32
C ALA A 83 6.15 -1.60 7.33
N GLY A 84 5.61 -2.74 7.77
CA GLY A 84 5.07 -3.77 6.88
C GLY A 84 6.12 -4.32 5.91
N MET A 85 7.38 -4.41 6.35
CA MET A 85 8.52 -4.85 5.54
C MET A 85 9.13 -6.13 6.12
N ASP A 86 9.63 -7.01 5.26
CA ASP A 86 10.53 -8.06 5.74
C ASP A 86 11.85 -7.44 6.23
N ARG A 87 12.54 -8.17 7.12
CA ARG A 87 13.77 -7.71 7.77
C ARG A 87 14.88 -7.37 6.78
N THR A 88 14.98 -8.08 5.64
CA THR A 88 16.03 -7.83 4.64
C THR A 88 15.77 -6.54 3.88
N THR A 89 14.51 -6.28 3.53
CA THR A 89 14.08 -5.02 2.90
C THR A 89 14.29 -3.84 3.84
N LEU A 90 13.95 -3.97 5.12
CA LEU A 90 14.20 -2.91 6.09
C LEU A 90 15.71 -2.65 6.26
N LEU A 91 16.51 -3.70 6.44
CA LEU A 91 17.97 -3.56 6.60
C LEU A 91 18.61 -2.86 5.40
N ARG A 92 18.21 -3.20 4.16
CA ARG A 92 18.70 -2.51 2.96
C ARG A 92 18.39 -1.02 2.99
N ASN A 93 17.18 -0.64 3.41
CA ASN A 93 16.81 0.78 3.52
C ASN A 93 17.61 1.50 4.62
N LEU A 94 17.78 0.87 5.79
CA LEU A 94 18.56 1.42 6.90
C LEU A 94 20.02 1.62 6.52
N THR A 95 20.65 0.66 5.84
CA THR A 95 22.02 0.80 5.33
C THR A 95 22.16 1.98 4.36
N LEU A 96 21.17 2.21 3.49
CA LEU A 96 21.19 3.35 2.57
C LEU A 96 21.01 4.69 3.30
N LEU A 97 20.16 4.73 4.34
CA LEU A 97 19.97 5.91 5.19
C LEU A 97 21.20 6.21 6.04
N GLU A 98 21.87 5.17 6.56
CA GLU A 98 23.10 5.25 7.34
C GLU A 98 24.25 5.79 6.48
N LYS A 99 24.40 5.28 5.25
CA LYS A 99 25.37 5.82 4.26
C LYS A 99 25.14 7.29 3.92
N LYS A 100 23.90 7.78 4.05
CA LYS A 100 23.54 9.19 3.86
C LYS A 100 23.68 10.02 5.13
N GLY A 101 24.08 9.40 6.25
CA GLY A 101 24.20 10.06 7.54
C GLY A 101 22.86 10.49 8.13
N LEU A 102 21.74 9.90 7.71
CA LEU A 102 20.39 10.26 8.19
C LEU A 102 19.94 9.45 9.40
N VAL A 103 20.51 8.25 9.58
CA VAL A 103 20.29 7.39 10.75
C VAL A 103 21.61 6.85 11.26
N ALA A 104 21.65 6.51 12.54
CA ALA A 104 22.77 5.82 13.17
C ALA A 104 22.28 4.63 13.99
N PRO A 105 23.05 3.53 14.07
CA PRO A 105 22.77 2.47 15.03
C PRO A 105 23.05 2.95 16.45
N LYS A 106 22.12 2.73 17.38
CA LYS A 106 22.40 2.92 18.81
C LYS A 106 23.28 1.79 19.33
N ARG A 107 24.09 2.07 20.36
CA ARG A 107 24.75 0.99 21.13
C ARG A 107 23.66 0.14 21.79
N PHE A 108 23.80 -1.17 21.70
CA PHE A 108 22.92 -2.14 22.32
C PHE A 108 23.76 -3.20 23.05
N GLU A 109 23.23 -3.73 24.14
CA GLU A 109 23.87 -4.82 24.88
C GLU A 109 23.81 -6.13 24.09
N LYS A 110 24.75 -7.04 24.35
CA LYS A 110 24.78 -8.35 23.68
C LYS A 110 23.49 -9.12 23.97
N GLY A 111 22.69 -9.36 22.94
CA GLY A 111 21.37 -10.02 23.05
C GLY A 111 20.18 -9.07 22.89
N ALA A 112 20.38 -7.76 23.08
CA ALA A 112 19.39 -6.76 22.69
C ALA A 112 19.36 -6.63 21.15
N GLY A 113 18.16 -6.50 20.58
CA GLY A 113 18.01 -6.29 19.14
C GLY A 113 18.65 -4.95 18.71
N ARG A 114 19.25 -4.91 17.51
CA ARG A 114 19.82 -3.67 16.95
C ARG A 114 18.72 -2.60 16.80
N THR A 115 18.93 -1.43 17.37
CA THR A 115 18.04 -0.25 17.29
C THR A 115 18.71 0.87 16.49
N TYR A 116 17.91 1.82 16.00
CA TYR A 116 18.37 2.95 15.21
C TYR A 116 17.78 4.26 15.72
N GLU A 117 18.49 5.35 15.48
CA GLU A 117 18.05 6.72 15.77
C GLU A 117 18.28 7.63 14.58
N LEU A 118 17.54 8.74 14.54
CA LEU A 118 17.83 9.81 13.60
C LEU A 118 19.10 10.54 14.03
N THR A 119 19.90 10.92 13.05
CA THR A 119 20.93 11.94 13.26
C THR A 119 20.30 13.34 13.19
N ALA A 120 21.06 14.38 13.54
CA ALA A 120 20.64 15.76 13.31
C ALA A 120 20.26 16.03 11.84
N MET A 121 21.01 15.46 10.89
CA MET A 121 20.69 15.55 9.46
C MET A 121 19.39 14.82 9.10
N GLY A 122 19.14 13.64 9.70
CA GLY A 122 17.88 12.91 9.53
C GLY A 122 16.67 13.70 10.04
N ASP A 123 16.82 14.36 11.18
CA ASP A 123 15.77 15.22 11.73
C ASP A 123 15.48 16.43 10.85
N LEU A 124 16.53 17.09 10.31
CA LEU A 124 16.38 18.19 9.36
C LEU A 124 15.63 17.74 8.10
N VAL A 125 15.99 16.60 7.51
CA VAL A 125 15.29 16.06 6.34
C VAL A 125 13.80 15.84 6.63
N ILE A 126 13.43 15.30 7.80
CA ILE A 126 12.02 15.19 8.17
C ILE A 126 11.35 16.56 8.26
N GLN A 127 11.99 17.53 8.91
CA GLN A 127 11.43 18.87 9.07
C GLN A 127 11.17 19.53 7.71
N GLU A 128 12.12 19.46 6.79
CA GLU A 128 12.01 20.04 5.45
C GLU A 128 11.01 19.29 4.56
N MET A 129 10.92 17.96 4.68
CA MET A 129 9.97 17.16 3.90
C MET A 129 8.53 17.25 4.41
N THR A 130 8.33 17.54 5.69
CA THR A 130 6.99 17.50 6.32
C THR A 130 5.97 18.44 5.64
N PRO A 131 6.30 19.71 5.31
CA PRO A 131 5.39 20.58 4.55
C PRO A 131 4.99 19.98 3.19
N HIS A 132 5.94 19.42 2.44
CA HIS A 132 5.67 18.79 1.14
C HIS A 132 4.81 17.53 1.28
N TRP A 133 5.04 16.74 2.34
CA TRP A 133 4.21 15.60 2.68
C TRP A 133 2.77 16.04 3.00
N ARG A 134 2.58 17.11 3.80
CA ARG A 134 1.24 17.64 4.10
C ARG A 134 0.52 18.09 2.83
N GLN A 135 1.19 18.81 1.95
CA GLN A 135 0.61 19.22 0.67
C GLN A 135 0.18 18.00 -0.16
N ALA A 136 1.02 16.97 -0.24
CA ALA A 136 0.67 15.77 -0.99
C ALA A 136 -0.50 14.98 -0.39
N GLN A 137 -0.69 15.02 0.93
CA GLN A 137 -1.88 14.48 1.58
C GLN A 137 -3.12 15.31 1.21
N GLN A 138 -3.03 16.63 1.28
CA GLN A 138 -4.13 17.54 0.92
C GLN A 138 -4.55 17.38 -0.54
N ASP A 139 -3.58 17.26 -1.45
CA ASP A 139 -3.89 17.07 -2.87
C ASP A 139 -4.57 15.71 -3.12
N LEU A 140 -4.17 14.64 -2.41
CA LEU A 140 -4.81 13.32 -2.50
C LEU A 140 -6.22 13.37 -1.90
N GLU A 141 -6.39 14.06 -0.78
CA GLU A 141 -7.69 14.27 -0.15
C GLU A 141 -8.64 15.05 -1.06
N ALA A 142 -8.16 16.09 -1.74
CA ALA A 142 -8.93 16.85 -2.72
C ALA A 142 -9.32 16.02 -3.95
N GLU A 143 -8.43 15.14 -4.43
CA GLU A 143 -8.68 14.25 -5.57
C GLU A 143 -9.74 13.17 -5.24
N MET A 144 -9.74 12.65 -4.01
CA MET A 144 -10.63 11.57 -3.59
C MET A 144 -11.96 12.07 -2.98
N GLY A 145 -11.96 13.29 -2.46
CA GLY A 145 -12.95 13.79 -1.51
C GLY A 145 -12.61 13.36 -0.06
N PRO A 146 -12.87 14.22 0.94
CA PRO A 146 -12.42 14.01 2.32
C PRO A 146 -12.99 12.72 2.96
N GLU A 147 -14.25 12.40 2.67
CA GLU A 147 -14.90 11.18 3.18
C GLU A 147 -14.24 9.91 2.65
N ASN A 148 -14.02 9.84 1.33
CA ASN A 148 -13.38 8.69 0.69
C ASN A 148 -11.92 8.55 1.11
N PHE A 149 -11.21 9.67 1.28
CA PHE A 149 -9.84 9.67 1.77
C PHE A 149 -9.74 9.09 3.18
N ALA A 150 -10.56 9.59 4.11
CA ALA A 150 -10.64 9.07 5.47
C ALA A 150 -11.06 7.60 5.53
N HIS A 151 -12.08 7.22 4.76
CA HIS A 151 -12.56 5.84 4.67
C HIS A 151 -11.47 4.90 4.14
N THR A 152 -10.79 5.30 3.05
CA THR A 152 -9.69 4.52 2.45
C THR A 152 -8.56 4.32 3.45
N LEU A 153 -8.15 5.38 4.17
CA LEU A 153 -7.11 5.25 5.20
C LEU A 153 -7.53 4.29 6.31
N ALA A 154 -8.80 4.30 6.75
CA ALA A 154 -9.30 3.36 7.74
C ALA A 154 -9.27 1.92 7.24
N VAL A 155 -9.72 1.69 5.99
CA VAL A 155 -9.69 0.36 5.36
C VAL A 155 -8.25 -0.14 5.22
N LEU A 156 -7.32 0.69 4.74
CA LEU A 156 -5.91 0.32 4.61
C LEU A 156 -5.29 -0.07 5.95
N LYS A 157 -5.53 0.72 7.01
CA LYS A 157 -5.03 0.43 8.36
C LYS A 157 -5.56 -0.91 8.88
N ARG A 158 -6.84 -1.21 8.65
CA ARG A 158 -7.47 -2.48 9.04
C ARG A 158 -6.88 -3.67 8.27
N LEU A 159 -6.59 -3.50 6.98
CA LEU A 159 -5.98 -4.56 6.18
C LEU A 159 -4.50 -4.82 6.55
N SER A 160 -3.80 -3.81 7.05
CA SER A 160 -2.38 -3.93 7.45
C SER A 160 -2.17 -4.27 8.92
N SER A 161 -3.22 -4.37 9.73
CA SER A 161 -3.13 -4.67 11.17
C SER A 161 -3.23 -6.17 11.50
N VAL A 162 -3.15 -7.03 10.49
CA VAL A 162 -3.25 -8.50 10.62
C VAL A 162 -1.88 -9.12 10.83
#